data_AF-A0A661WMH2-F1
#
_entry.id   AF-A0A661WMH2-F1
#
_cell.length_a   1.000
_cell.length_b   1.000
_cell.length_c   1.000
_cell.angle_alpha   90.00
_cell.angle_beta   90.00
_cell.angle_gamma   90.00
#
_symmetry.space_group_name_H-M   'P 1'
#
loop_
_entity.id
_entity.type
_entity.pdbx_description
1 polymer ?
#
loop_
_entity_poly.entity_id
_entity_poly.type
_entity_poly.pdbx_seq_one_letter_code
_entity_poly.pdbx_strand_id
1 'polypeptide(L)'
;LGNNLSRTSLLELVLSAPNHERVKAYAGLVRPAMDYEFFRLFTEKIEKSQSEQRKEMVERRNLLLKITQEIDDQLNERVLEAKGLLERILESESIEDALMQNSSKIDQIFIQAVSSELKSVKENKDGEREEKLEVLLQSIQKLTTPPELEVVEALLRVAEDEGKTNELIAELNEQLLARVIEYLTAIISNYDEQISSAAPDDLEQLKETYGKLKQVFNSLLRRSMQQKMEGE
;
A
#
# COMPACT_ATOMS: atom_id res chain seq x y z
N LEU A 1 0.57 18.29 8.56
CA LEU A 1 0.10 19.45 7.76
C LEU A 1 -1.34 19.16 7.40
N GLY A 2 -2.29 19.88 8.00
CA GLY A 2 -3.72 19.52 8.02
C GLY A 2 -4.44 19.69 6.67
N ASN A 3 -5.58 19.00 6.55
CA ASN A 3 -6.45 18.74 5.38
C ASN A 3 -6.92 19.93 4.50
N ASN A 4 -6.26 21.09 4.47
CA ASN A 4 -6.67 22.26 3.65
C ASN A 4 -5.47 23.11 3.17
N LEU A 5 -4.37 22.48 2.71
CA LEU A 5 -3.31 23.23 2.05
C LEU A 5 -3.79 23.66 0.65
N SER A 6 -4.10 24.95 0.48
CA SER A 6 -4.41 25.54 -0.82
C SER A 6 -3.13 26.02 -1.52
N ARG A 7 -3.15 26.18 -2.84
CA ARG A 7 -2.01 26.74 -3.59
C ARG A 7 -1.60 28.11 -3.05
N THR A 8 -2.56 28.92 -2.63
CA THR A 8 -2.32 30.23 -2.01
C THR A 8 -1.63 30.10 -0.66
N SER A 9 -2.09 29.20 0.22
CA SER A 9 -1.44 29.04 1.54
C SER A 9 -0.05 28.40 1.42
N LEU A 10 0.16 27.53 0.43
CA LEU A 10 1.49 27.03 0.08
C LEU A 10 2.42 28.16 -0.43
N LEU A 11 1.91 29.06 -1.27
CA LEU A 11 2.70 30.19 -1.75
C LEU A 11 3.15 31.08 -0.58
N GLU A 12 2.25 31.43 0.32
CA GLU A 12 2.60 32.20 1.53
C GLU A 12 3.61 31.45 2.42
N LEU A 13 3.50 30.12 2.52
CA LEU A 13 4.46 29.30 3.26
C LEU A 13 5.87 29.35 2.62
N VAL A 14 5.96 29.29 1.29
CA VAL A 14 7.24 29.40 0.58
C VAL A 14 7.86 30.79 0.73
N LEU A 15 7.04 31.84 0.65
CA LEU A 15 7.48 33.22 0.77
C LEU A 15 7.94 33.56 2.19
N SER A 16 7.27 33.00 3.20
CA SER A 16 7.64 33.16 4.61
C SER A 16 8.75 32.22 5.08
N ALA A 17 9.24 31.33 4.20
CA ALA A 17 10.24 30.35 4.58
C ALA A 17 11.56 31.05 4.98
N PRO A 18 12.16 30.73 6.15
CA PRO A 18 13.32 31.45 6.68
C PRO A 18 14.58 31.34 5.83
N ASN A 19 14.67 30.34 4.94
CA ASN A 19 15.82 30.12 4.06
C ASN A 19 15.46 29.20 2.89
N HIS A 20 16.38 29.08 1.93
CA HIS A 20 16.26 28.23 0.75
C HIS A 20 16.16 26.72 1.09
N GLU A 21 16.80 26.26 2.16
CA GLU A 21 16.67 24.84 2.58
C GLU A 21 15.24 24.50 2.97
N ARG A 22 14.54 25.43 3.65
CA ARG A 22 13.12 25.25 3.95
C ARG A 22 12.27 25.22 2.68
N VAL A 23 12.59 26.06 1.68
CA VAL A 23 11.90 26.05 0.38
C VAL A 23 12.05 24.70 -0.32
N LYS A 24 13.27 24.14 -0.35
CA LYS A 24 13.53 22.79 -0.90
C LYS A 24 12.73 21.71 -0.17
N ALA A 25 12.71 21.76 1.16
CA ALA A 25 11.96 20.80 1.97
C ALA A 25 10.44 20.84 1.65
N TYR A 26 9.87 22.02 1.40
CA TYR A 26 8.47 22.11 0.95
C TYR A 26 8.26 21.46 -0.41
N ALA A 27 9.17 21.65 -1.38
CA ALA A 27 9.06 21.00 -2.68
C ALA A 27 9.02 19.48 -2.56
N GLY A 28 9.87 18.88 -1.73
CA GLY A 28 9.87 17.43 -1.50
C GLY A 28 8.59 16.89 -0.84
N LEU A 29 7.99 17.66 0.07
CA LEU A 29 6.82 17.21 0.83
C LEU A 29 5.49 17.42 0.09
N VAL A 30 5.39 18.48 -0.71
CA VAL A 30 4.13 18.89 -1.35
C VAL A 30 4.30 19.13 -2.85
N ARG A 31 5.22 18.39 -3.50
CA ARG A 31 5.43 18.42 -4.95
C ARG A 31 4.11 18.41 -5.75
N PRO A 32 3.12 17.54 -5.47
CA PRO A 32 1.89 17.50 -6.27
C PRO A 32 1.10 18.82 -6.30
N ALA A 33 1.26 19.69 -5.30
CA ALA A 33 0.58 20.98 -5.23
C ALA A 33 1.34 22.12 -5.93
N MET A 34 2.61 21.90 -6.33
CA MET A 34 3.44 22.85 -7.07
C MET A 34 3.29 22.63 -8.58
N ASP A 35 2.08 22.79 -9.08
CA ASP A 35 1.74 22.65 -10.49
C ASP A 35 1.88 23.97 -11.26
N TYR A 36 1.50 23.95 -12.54
CA TYR A 36 1.51 25.15 -13.39
C TYR A 36 0.76 26.33 -12.75
N GLU A 37 -0.40 26.06 -12.15
CA GLU A 37 -1.24 27.08 -11.54
C GLU A 37 -0.57 27.71 -10.31
N PHE A 38 0.12 26.91 -9.49
CA PHE A 38 0.94 27.42 -8.39
C PHE A 38 2.03 28.38 -8.88
N PHE A 39 2.77 28.03 -9.93
CA PHE A 39 3.83 28.89 -10.47
C PHE A 39 3.29 30.15 -11.18
N ARG A 40 2.08 30.06 -11.74
CA ARG A 40 1.34 31.22 -12.25
C ARG A 40 1.03 32.20 -11.12
N LEU A 41 0.45 31.73 -10.01
CA LEU A 41 0.19 32.54 -8.81
C LEU A 41 1.47 33.14 -8.21
N PHE A 42 2.55 32.36 -8.17
CA PHE A 42 3.86 32.85 -7.72
C PHE A 42 4.32 34.03 -8.58
N THR A 43 4.22 33.89 -9.90
CA THR A 43 4.63 34.93 -10.86
C THR A 43 3.81 36.20 -10.70
N GLU A 44 2.49 36.10 -10.54
CA GLU A 44 1.64 37.26 -10.26
C GLU A 44 2.02 37.99 -8.97
N LYS A 45 2.43 37.25 -7.92
CA LYS A 45 2.87 37.85 -6.66
C LYS A 45 4.20 38.60 -6.83
N ILE A 46 5.13 38.07 -7.62
CA ILE A 46 6.39 38.72 -7.97
C ILE A 46 6.16 40.05 -8.72
N GLU A 47 5.22 40.07 -9.67
CA GLU A 47 4.93 41.28 -10.45
C GLU A 47 4.36 42.40 -9.58
N LYS A 48 3.60 42.05 -8.54
CA LYS A 48 3.00 42.97 -7.58
C LYS A 48 3.95 43.42 -6.46
N SER A 49 5.17 42.88 -6.36
CA SER A 49 6.12 43.19 -5.28
C SER A 49 7.13 44.29 -5.63
N GLN A 50 7.67 44.92 -4.58
CA GLN A 50 8.69 45.97 -4.66
C GLN A 50 10.08 45.40 -5.04
N SER A 51 10.98 46.24 -5.56
CA SER A 51 12.21 45.79 -6.25
C SER A 51 13.11 44.84 -5.46
N GLU A 52 13.31 45.06 -4.16
CA GLU A 52 14.22 44.23 -3.36
C GLU A 52 13.59 42.88 -2.96
N GLN A 53 12.31 42.89 -2.55
CA GLN A 53 11.54 41.66 -2.29
C GLN A 53 11.38 40.82 -3.57
N ARG A 54 11.27 41.48 -4.73
CA ARG A 54 11.13 40.82 -6.02
C ARG A 54 12.31 39.90 -6.33
N LYS A 55 13.55 40.32 -6.04
CA LYS A 55 14.75 39.51 -6.31
C LYS A 55 14.71 38.19 -5.54
N GLU A 56 14.50 38.27 -4.23
CA GLU A 56 14.44 37.08 -3.37
C GLU A 56 13.30 36.13 -3.80
N MET A 57 12.14 36.67 -4.15
CA MET A 57 11.02 35.88 -4.64
C MET A 57 11.34 35.17 -5.97
N VAL A 58 12.05 35.84 -6.89
CA VAL A 58 12.50 35.24 -8.16
C VAL A 58 13.49 34.11 -7.90
N GLU A 59 14.43 34.28 -6.98
CA GLU A 59 15.38 33.23 -6.59
C GLU A 59 14.65 32.00 -6.03
N ARG A 60 13.70 32.20 -5.12
CA ARG A 60 12.88 31.12 -4.55
C ARG A 60 12.05 30.40 -5.62
N ARG A 61 11.46 31.13 -6.57
CA ARG A 61 10.70 30.52 -7.68
C ARG A 61 11.60 29.66 -8.56
N ASN A 62 12.77 30.18 -8.94
CA ASN A 62 13.72 29.46 -9.79
C ASN A 62 14.28 28.22 -9.07
N LEU A 63 14.53 28.33 -7.76
CA LEU A 63 14.90 27.19 -6.92
C LEU A 63 13.80 26.12 -6.92
N LEU A 64 12.54 26.51 -6.70
CA LEU A 64 11.43 25.57 -6.75
C LEU A 64 11.31 24.89 -8.10
N LEU A 65 11.33 25.64 -9.21
CA LEU A 65 11.26 25.07 -10.57
C LEU A 65 12.34 24.01 -10.80
N LYS A 66 13.57 24.29 -10.37
CA LYS A 66 14.69 23.34 -10.46
C LYS A 66 14.42 22.07 -9.65
N ILE A 67 14.06 22.22 -8.37
CA ILE A 67 13.86 21.08 -7.48
C ILE A 67 12.64 20.26 -7.88
N THR A 68 11.55 20.90 -8.31
CA THR A 68 10.37 20.18 -8.79
C THR A 68 10.69 19.38 -10.05
N GLN A 69 11.49 19.93 -10.96
CA GLN A 69 11.96 19.21 -12.14
C GLN A 69 12.82 18.00 -11.77
N GLU A 70 13.79 18.17 -10.85
CA GLU A 70 14.63 17.06 -10.38
C GLU A 70 13.80 15.94 -9.74
N ILE A 71 12.78 16.28 -8.94
CA ILE A 71 11.86 15.30 -8.34
C ILE A 71 11.05 14.58 -9.43
N ASP A 72 10.54 15.31 -10.42
CA ASP A 72 9.76 14.73 -11.51
C ASP A 72 10.60 13.79 -12.37
N ASP A 73 11.83 14.19 -12.68
CA ASP A 73 12.77 13.39 -13.47
C ASP A 73 13.09 12.08 -12.74
N GLN A 74 13.35 12.14 -11.44
CA GLN A 74 13.56 10.95 -10.60
C GLN A 74 12.32 10.05 -10.57
N LEU A 75 11.12 10.61 -10.42
CA LEU A 75 9.89 9.82 -10.44
C LEU A 75 9.69 9.15 -11.81
N ASN A 76 9.92 9.88 -12.90
CA ASN A 76 9.81 9.36 -14.25
C ASN A 76 10.81 8.23 -14.51
N GLU A 77 12.06 8.37 -14.06
CA GLU A 77 13.08 7.33 -14.14
C GLU A 77 12.64 6.08 -13.40
N ARG A 78 12.14 6.20 -12.16
CA ARG A 78 11.64 5.05 -11.39
C ARG A 78 10.44 4.37 -12.05
N VAL A 79 9.55 5.13 -12.69
CA VAL A 79 8.43 4.57 -13.47
C VAL A 79 8.95 3.80 -14.69
N LEU A 80 9.95 4.31 -15.39
CA LEU A 80 10.58 3.62 -16.52
C LEU A 80 11.30 2.35 -16.08
N GLU A 81 12.03 2.40 -14.95
CA GLU A 81 12.67 1.23 -14.36
C GLU A 81 11.65 0.16 -13.97
N ALA A 82 10.53 0.56 -13.35
CA ALA A 82 9.45 -0.34 -12.98
C ALA A 82 8.84 -1.03 -14.21
N LYS A 83 8.61 -0.28 -15.30
CA LYS A 83 8.13 -0.85 -16.57
C LYS A 83 9.16 -1.80 -17.20
N GLY A 84 10.44 -1.42 -17.21
CA GLY A 84 11.50 -2.29 -17.71
C GLY A 84 11.73 -3.55 -16.85
N LEU A 85 11.45 -3.48 -15.55
CA LEU A 85 11.41 -4.66 -14.69
C LEU A 85 10.19 -5.54 -15.01
N LEU A 86 9.02 -4.93 -15.24
CA LEU A 86 7.81 -5.64 -15.61
C LEU A 86 8.01 -6.48 -16.87
N GLU A 87 8.53 -5.90 -17.95
CA GLU A 87 8.80 -6.66 -19.19
C GLU A 87 9.72 -7.86 -18.93
N ARG A 88 10.81 -7.65 -18.19
CA ARG A 88 11.76 -8.73 -17.88
C ARG A 88 11.15 -9.86 -17.04
N ILE A 89 10.20 -9.53 -16.16
CA ILE A 89 9.47 -10.55 -15.37
C ILE A 89 8.45 -11.28 -16.26
N LEU A 90 7.79 -10.60 -17.20
CA LEU A 90 6.84 -11.25 -18.12
C LEU A 90 7.52 -12.14 -19.18
N GLU A 91 8.79 -11.85 -19.49
CA GLU A 91 9.64 -12.63 -20.39
C GLU A 91 10.37 -13.79 -19.69
N SER A 92 10.35 -13.86 -18.35
CA SER A 92 11.05 -14.91 -17.63
C SER A 92 10.34 -16.27 -17.77
N GLU A 93 11.12 -17.35 -17.66
CA GLU A 93 10.58 -18.71 -17.64
C GLU A 93 9.71 -18.97 -16.40
N SER A 94 10.03 -18.29 -15.29
CA SER A 94 9.33 -18.36 -14.00
C SER A 94 9.12 -16.96 -13.45
N ILE A 95 7.85 -16.55 -13.34
CA ILE A 95 7.46 -15.26 -12.78
C ILE A 95 7.81 -15.21 -11.28
N GLU A 96 7.57 -16.30 -10.55
CA GLU A 96 7.83 -16.37 -9.11
C GLU A 96 9.33 -16.19 -8.80
N ASP A 97 10.21 -16.89 -9.52
CA ASP A 97 11.65 -16.75 -9.32
C ASP A 97 12.14 -15.35 -9.67
N ALA A 98 11.61 -14.77 -10.76
CA ALA A 98 11.96 -13.41 -11.17
C ALA A 98 11.52 -12.36 -10.14
N LEU A 99 10.35 -12.55 -9.51
CA LEU A 99 9.89 -11.71 -8.40
C LEU A 99 10.79 -11.84 -7.17
N MET A 100 11.14 -13.07 -6.77
CA MET A 100 12.01 -13.29 -5.62
C MET A 100 13.39 -12.63 -5.79
N GLN A 101 13.99 -12.78 -6.99
CA GLN A 101 15.27 -12.17 -7.34
C GLN A 101 15.23 -10.64 -7.37
N ASN A 102 14.06 -10.05 -7.62
CA ASN A 102 13.87 -8.60 -7.70
C ASN A 102 13.04 -8.04 -6.53
N SER A 103 12.89 -8.79 -5.44
CA SER A 103 12.03 -8.44 -4.30
C SER A 103 12.26 -7.03 -3.74
N SER A 104 13.51 -6.56 -3.71
CA SER A 104 13.86 -5.20 -3.26
C SER A 104 13.37 -4.08 -4.19
N LYS A 105 12.99 -4.41 -5.43
CA LYS A 105 12.47 -3.48 -6.45
C LYS A 105 10.96 -3.58 -6.61
N ILE A 106 10.30 -4.51 -5.93
CA ILE A 106 8.84 -4.63 -5.90
C ILE A 106 8.30 -3.65 -4.86
N ASP A 107 8.09 -2.41 -5.28
CA ASP A 107 7.50 -1.37 -4.47
C ASP A 107 6.14 -0.91 -5.02
N GLN A 108 5.59 0.15 -4.42
CA GLN A 108 4.31 0.69 -4.86
C GLN A 108 4.32 1.18 -6.32
N ILE A 109 5.45 1.70 -6.82
CA ILE A 109 5.56 2.16 -8.21
C ILE A 109 5.50 0.96 -9.15
N PHE A 110 6.18 -0.14 -8.81
CA PHE A 110 6.09 -1.38 -9.58
C PHE A 110 4.66 -1.94 -9.61
N ILE A 111 3.99 -2.03 -8.47
CA ILE A 111 2.59 -2.51 -8.40
C ILE A 111 1.66 -1.62 -9.24
N GLN A 112 1.87 -0.30 -9.24
CA GLN A 112 1.11 0.62 -10.07
C GLN A 112 1.39 0.41 -11.56
N ALA A 113 2.63 0.12 -11.95
CA ALA A 113 3.00 -0.20 -13.32
C ALA A 113 2.27 -1.47 -13.81
N VAL A 114 2.28 -2.54 -13.02
CA VAL A 114 1.54 -3.79 -13.31
C VAL A 114 0.04 -3.51 -13.47
N SER A 115 -0.55 -2.75 -12.55
CA SER A 115 -1.98 -2.45 -12.58
C SER A 115 -2.38 -1.60 -13.78
N SER A 116 -1.54 -0.63 -14.16
CA SER A 116 -1.73 0.19 -15.36
C SER A 116 -1.63 -0.64 -16.63
N GLU A 117 -0.67 -1.56 -16.69
CA GLU A 117 -0.47 -2.44 -17.84
C GLU A 117 -1.66 -3.40 -17.99
N LEU A 118 -2.11 -4.03 -16.89
CA LEU A 118 -3.28 -4.91 -16.90
C LEU A 118 -4.54 -4.20 -17.44
N LYS A 119 -4.75 -2.94 -17.03
CA LYS A 119 -5.86 -2.14 -17.55
C LYS A 119 -5.70 -1.90 -19.07
N SER A 120 -4.49 -1.59 -19.52
CA SER A 120 -4.22 -1.33 -20.94
C SER A 120 -4.43 -2.58 -21.81
N VAL A 121 -3.96 -3.76 -21.38
CA VAL A 121 -4.15 -4.99 -22.15
C VAL A 121 -5.61 -5.44 -22.19
N LYS A 122 -6.38 -5.19 -21.11
CA LYS A 122 -7.84 -5.43 -21.09
C LYS A 122 -8.57 -4.55 -22.12
N GLU A 123 -8.17 -3.30 -22.25
CA GLU A 123 -8.71 -2.38 -23.27
C GLU A 123 -8.32 -2.82 -24.69
N ASN A 124 -7.08 -3.31 -24.86
CA ASN A 124 -6.53 -3.74 -26.16
C ASN A 124 -6.85 -5.20 -26.54
N LYS A 125 -7.48 -5.97 -25.65
CA LYS A 125 -7.83 -7.40 -25.82
C LYS A 125 -6.63 -8.31 -26.10
N ASP A 126 -5.50 -8.03 -25.47
CA ASP A 126 -4.31 -8.90 -25.52
C ASP A 126 -4.40 -9.98 -24.42
N GLY A 127 -5.07 -11.09 -24.74
CA GLY A 127 -5.39 -12.14 -23.77
C GLY A 127 -4.17 -12.90 -23.23
N GLU A 128 -3.13 -13.10 -24.04
CA GLU A 128 -1.91 -13.78 -23.58
C GLU A 128 -1.18 -12.94 -22.54
N ARG A 129 -1.07 -11.63 -22.80
CA ARG A 129 -0.41 -10.71 -21.88
C ARG A 129 -1.25 -10.45 -20.63
N GLU A 130 -2.57 -10.39 -20.78
CA GLU A 130 -3.52 -10.33 -19.66
C GLU A 130 -3.33 -11.50 -18.70
N GLU A 131 -3.31 -12.74 -19.19
CA GLU A 131 -3.13 -13.93 -18.35
C GLU A 131 -1.81 -13.88 -17.57
N LYS A 132 -0.70 -13.52 -18.23
CA LYS A 132 0.61 -13.37 -17.55
C LYS A 132 0.59 -12.30 -16.46
N LEU A 133 -0.06 -11.17 -16.72
CA LEU A 133 -0.20 -10.07 -15.74
C LEU A 133 -1.08 -10.47 -14.55
N GLU A 134 -2.12 -11.27 -14.77
CA GLU A 134 -2.95 -11.81 -13.69
C GLU A 134 -2.18 -12.80 -12.81
N VAL A 135 -1.40 -13.70 -13.42
CA VAL A 135 -0.48 -14.60 -12.68
C VAL A 135 0.54 -13.79 -11.88
N LEU A 136 1.15 -12.77 -12.48
CA LEU A 136 2.08 -11.87 -11.81
C LEU A 136 1.47 -11.19 -10.58
N LEU A 137 0.26 -10.64 -10.69
CA LEU A 137 -0.44 -10.04 -9.55
C LEU A 137 -0.72 -11.06 -8.45
N GLN A 138 -1.15 -12.28 -8.80
CA GLN A 138 -1.36 -13.35 -7.82
C GLN A 138 -0.06 -13.72 -7.11
N SER A 139 1.06 -13.83 -7.83
CA SER A 139 2.36 -14.12 -7.22
C SER A 139 2.83 -12.99 -6.30
N ILE A 140 2.66 -11.73 -6.68
CA ILE A 140 2.94 -10.58 -5.80
C ILE A 140 2.06 -10.64 -4.54
N GLN A 141 0.76 -10.94 -4.72
CA GLN A 141 -0.16 -11.06 -3.61
C GLN A 141 0.27 -12.19 -2.67
N LYS A 142 0.60 -13.38 -3.16
CA LYS A 142 1.11 -14.48 -2.34
C LYS A 142 2.37 -14.13 -1.56
N LEU A 143 3.29 -13.37 -2.16
CA LEU A 143 4.52 -12.93 -1.50
C LEU A 143 4.29 -11.86 -0.42
N THR A 144 3.19 -11.10 -0.53
CA THR A 144 2.87 -10.00 0.40
C THR A 144 1.78 -10.36 1.41
N THR A 145 0.98 -11.39 1.12
CA THR A 145 -0.02 -11.96 2.02
C THR A 145 0.70 -12.73 3.14
N PRO A 146 0.43 -12.39 4.42
CA PRO A 146 0.92 -13.19 5.53
C PRO A 146 0.38 -14.63 5.42
N PRO A 147 1.22 -15.67 5.59
CA PRO A 147 0.75 -17.07 5.53
C PRO A 147 -0.37 -17.36 6.53
N GLU A 148 -0.47 -16.57 7.61
CA GLU A 148 -1.54 -16.64 8.59
C GLU A 148 -2.91 -16.31 7.99
N LEU A 149 -2.99 -15.38 7.04
CA LEU A 149 -4.25 -14.99 6.42
C LEU A 149 -4.83 -16.14 5.60
N GLU A 150 -4.00 -16.83 4.81
CA GLU A 150 -4.45 -17.98 4.01
C GLU A 150 -5.00 -19.10 4.90
N VAL A 151 -4.32 -19.38 6.03
CA VAL A 151 -4.78 -20.37 7.01
C VAL A 151 -6.11 -19.95 7.64
N VAL A 152 -6.26 -18.68 8.03
CA VAL A 152 -7.51 -18.17 8.60
C VAL A 152 -8.66 -18.30 7.59
N GLU A 153 -8.44 -17.93 6.33
CA GLU A 153 -9.46 -18.07 5.29
C GLU A 153 -9.84 -19.54 5.07
N ALA A 154 -8.87 -20.45 5.03
CA ALA A 154 -9.13 -21.88 4.89
C ALA A 154 -9.96 -22.42 6.06
N LEU A 155 -9.61 -22.06 7.30
CA LEU A 155 -10.33 -22.45 8.51
C LEU A 155 -11.75 -21.89 8.55
N LEU A 156 -11.96 -20.64 8.12
CA LEU A 156 -13.28 -20.02 8.05
C LEU A 156 -14.21 -20.73 7.05
N ARG A 157 -13.69 -21.22 5.92
CA ARG A 157 -14.48 -21.98 4.93
C ARG A 157 -15.00 -23.31 5.46
N VAL A 158 -14.29 -23.91 6.41
CA VAL A 158 -14.66 -25.20 7.02
C VAL A 158 -15.16 -25.06 8.46
N ALA A 159 -15.34 -23.85 8.97
CA ALA A 159 -15.61 -23.60 10.39
C ALA A 159 -16.89 -24.30 10.90
N GLU A 160 -17.84 -24.62 10.02
CA GLU A 160 -19.07 -25.35 10.35
C GLU A 160 -18.85 -26.87 10.50
N ASP A 161 -17.71 -27.40 10.03
CA ASP A 161 -17.31 -28.80 10.09
C ASP A 161 -16.13 -28.95 11.06
N GLU A 162 -16.42 -29.36 12.29
CA GLU A 162 -15.40 -29.51 13.35
C GLU A 162 -14.34 -30.55 12.98
N GLY A 163 -14.71 -31.59 12.21
CA GLY A 163 -13.77 -32.62 11.74
C GLY A 163 -12.73 -32.02 10.80
N LYS A 164 -13.18 -31.35 9.73
CA LYS A 164 -12.28 -30.69 8.77
C LYS A 164 -11.47 -29.56 9.40
N THR A 165 -12.07 -28.80 10.31
CA THR A 165 -11.37 -27.75 11.05
C THR A 165 -10.20 -28.34 11.84
N ASN A 166 -10.42 -29.45 12.55
CA ASN A 166 -9.35 -30.10 13.32
C ASN A 166 -8.27 -30.73 12.42
N GLU A 167 -8.64 -31.29 11.27
CA GLU A 167 -7.68 -31.81 10.27
C GLU A 167 -6.75 -30.70 9.78
N LEU A 168 -7.30 -29.58 9.32
CA LEU A 168 -6.51 -28.41 8.87
C LEU A 168 -5.61 -27.84 9.98
N ILE A 169 -6.12 -27.76 11.21
CA ILE A 169 -5.33 -27.31 12.36
C ILE A 169 -4.18 -28.30 12.68
N ALA A 170 -4.38 -29.59 12.47
CA ALA A 170 -3.37 -30.61 12.75
C ALA A 170 -2.18 -30.58 11.77
N GLU A 171 -2.38 -30.04 10.56
CA GLU A 171 -1.34 -29.87 9.54
C GLU A 171 -0.42 -28.66 9.82
N LEU A 172 -0.81 -27.75 10.73
CA LEU A 172 -0.02 -26.57 11.07
C LEU A 172 1.17 -26.94 11.97
N ASN A 173 2.36 -26.45 11.61
CA ASN A 173 3.51 -26.49 12.50
C ASN A 173 3.33 -25.50 13.68
N GLU A 174 4.06 -25.71 14.78
CA GLU A 174 3.91 -24.93 16.01
C GLU A 174 4.14 -23.41 15.81
N GLN A 175 5.12 -23.03 14.98
CA GLN A 175 5.44 -21.63 14.73
C GLN A 175 4.32 -20.93 13.94
N LEU A 176 3.79 -21.60 12.91
CA LEU A 176 2.67 -21.10 12.13
C LEU A 176 1.38 -21.06 12.95
N LEU A 177 1.13 -22.08 13.78
CA LEU A 177 -0.01 -22.12 14.71
C LEU A 177 -0.01 -20.92 15.65
N ALA A 178 1.12 -20.62 16.29
CA ALA A 178 1.26 -19.46 17.18
C ALA A 178 0.99 -18.14 16.46
N ARG A 179 1.58 -17.96 15.28
CA ARG A 179 1.38 -16.77 14.44
C ARG A 179 -0.08 -16.60 14.01
N VAL A 180 -0.76 -17.67 13.62
CA VAL A 180 -2.19 -17.66 13.24
C VAL A 180 -3.07 -17.24 14.42
N ILE A 181 -2.77 -17.72 15.63
CA ILE A 181 -3.50 -17.33 16.85
C ILE A 181 -3.33 -15.84 17.14
N GLU A 182 -2.10 -15.31 17.04
CA GLU A 182 -1.83 -13.88 17.21
C GLU A 182 -2.57 -13.04 16.16
N TYR A 183 -2.51 -13.46 14.90
CA TYR A 183 -3.20 -12.80 13.79
C TYR A 183 -4.72 -12.76 13.98
N LEU A 184 -5.34 -13.89 14.35
CA LEU A 184 -6.77 -13.95 14.67
C LEU A 184 -7.15 -13.09 15.87
N THR A 185 -6.30 -13.02 16.90
CA THR A 185 -6.53 -12.18 18.08
C THR A 185 -6.65 -10.71 17.68
N ALA A 186 -5.78 -10.24 16.78
CA ALA A 186 -5.83 -8.88 16.24
C ALA A 186 -7.10 -8.63 15.43
N ILE A 187 -7.50 -9.59 14.57
CA ILE A 187 -8.74 -9.51 13.79
C ILE A 187 -9.96 -9.44 14.70
N ILE A 188 -10.08 -10.34 15.68
CA ILE A 188 -11.21 -10.38 16.62
C ILE A 188 -11.31 -9.06 17.38
N SER A 189 -10.18 -8.50 17.84
CA SER A 189 -10.14 -7.22 18.55
C SER A 189 -10.65 -6.06 17.68
N ASN A 190 -10.28 -6.03 16.39
CA ASN A 190 -10.79 -5.05 15.43
C ASN A 190 -12.30 -5.21 15.19
N TYR A 191 -12.80 -6.44 15.09
CA TYR A 191 -14.24 -6.69 14.97
C TYR A 191 -15.03 -6.27 16.22
N ASP A 192 -14.47 -6.44 17.42
CA ASP A 192 -15.09 -5.96 18.67
C ASP A 192 -15.25 -4.43 18.67
N GLU A 193 -14.25 -3.70 18.17
CA GLU A 193 -14.30 -2.25 18.01
C GLU A 193 -15.34 -1.82 16.96
N GLN A 194 -15.41 -2.54 15.83
CA GLN A 194 -16.40 -2.29 14.78
C GLN A 194 -17.84 -2.58 15.24
N ILE A 195 -18.08 -3.71 15.91
CA ILE A 195 -19.40 -4.04 16.46
C ILE A 195 -19.85 -3.01 17.49
N SER A 196 -18.92 -2.47 18.29
CA SER A 196 -19.20 -1.44 19.29
C SER A 196 -19.56 -0.07 18.67
N SER A 197 -19.19 0.16 17.41
CA SER A 197 -19.36 1.43 16.71
C SER A 197 -20.28 1.38 15.47
N ALA A 198 -20.77 0.19 15.10
CA ALA A 198 -21.56 -0.05 13.89
C ALA A 198 -23.04 0.37 14.01
N ALA A 199 -23.62 0.76 12.87
CA ALA A 199 -25.05 1.02 12.72
C ALA A 199 -25.88 -0.28 12.75
N PRO A 200 -27.17 -0.24 13.14
CA PRO A 200 -27.99 -1.45 13.35
C PRO A 200 -28.08 -2.41 12.17
N ASP A 201 -28.06 -1.90 10.94
CA ASP A 201 -28.27 -2.69 9.72
C ASP A 201 -27.06 -3.58 9.37
N ASP A 202 -25.86 -3.25 9.84
CA ASP A 202 -24.62 -4.03 9.60
C ASP A 202 -24.31 -5.02 10.73
N LEU A 203 -25.00 -4.89 11.88
CA LEU A 203 -24.69 -5.65 13.09
C LEU A 203 -24.92 -7.16 12.97
N GLU A 204 -25.87 -7.59 12.14
CA GLU A 204 -26.21 -9.01 12.04
C GLU A 204 -25.11 -9.80 11.32
N GLN A 205 -24.66 -9.30 10.15
CA GLN A 205 -23.56 -9.90 9.39
C GLN A 205 -22.21 -9.81 10.14
N LEU A 206 -21.95 -8.68 10.81
CA LEU A 206 -20.76 -8.52 11.64
C LEU A 206 -20.71 -9.52 12.79
N LYS A 207 -21.84 -9.74 13.48
CA LYS A 207 -21.94 -10.73 14.57
C LYS A 207 -21.81 -12.16 14.08
N GLU A 208 -22.36 -12.50 12.92
CA GLU A 208 -22.22 -13.83 12.32
C GLU A 208 -20.74 -14.12 12.02
N THR A 209 -20.07 -13.20 11.33
CA THR A 209 -18.64 -13.33 10.98
C THR A 209 -17.78 -13.41 12.23
N TYR A 210 -18.06 -12.58 13.24
CA TYR A 210 -17.38 -12.60 14.53
C TYR A 210 -17.56 -13.93 15.28
N GLY A 211 -18.75 -14.53 15.21
CA GLY A 211 -19.02 -15.85 15.77
C GLY A 211 -18.15 -16.94 15.13
N LYS A 212 -18.05 -16.94 13.79
CA LYS A 212 -17.20 -17.87 13.03
C LYS A 212 -15.72 -17.70 13.38
N LEU A 213 -15.24 -16.46 13.49
CA LEU A 213 -13.86 -16.16 13.92
C LEU A 213 -13.55 -16.70 15.32
N LYS A 214 -14.45 -16.52 16.28
CA LYS A 214 -14.30 -17.05 17.65
C LYS A 214 -14.27 -18.57 17.70
N GLN A 215 -15.08 -19.23 16.88
CA GLN A 215 -15.12 -20.69 16.82
C GLN A 215 -13.78 -21.25 16.32
N VAL A 216 -13.24 -20.69 15.25
CA VAL A 216 -11.91 -21.05 14.72
C VAL A 216 -10.83 -20.78 15.77
N PHE A 217 -10.85 -19.61 16.40
CA PHE A 217 -9.90 -19.23 17.43
C PHE A 217 -9.88 -20.20 18.63
N ASN A 218 -11.04 -20.58 19.13
CA ASN A 218 -11.15 -21.55 20.23
C ASN A 218 -10.58 -22.93 19.85
N SER A 219 -10.78 -23.35 18.60
CA SER A 219 -10.26 -24.63 18.08
C SER A 219 -8.73 -24.61 18.01
N LEU A 220 -8.15 -23.50 17.54
CA LEU A 220 -6.70 -23.30 17.51
C LEU A 220 -6.08 -23.26 18.92
N LEU A 221 -6.74 -22.59 19.87
CA LEU A 221 -6.29 -22.56 21.27
C LEU A 221 -6.32 -23.95 21.92
N ARG A 222 -7.38 -24.74 21.65
CA ARG A 222 -7.48 -26.11 22.14
C ARG A 222 -6.31 -26.96 21.64
N ARG A 223 -5.97 -26.86 20.35
CA ARG A 223 -4.80 -27.55 19.76
C ARG A 223 -3.49 -27.09 20.38
N SER A 224 -3.29 -25.78 20.53
CA SER A 224 -2.07 -25.21 21.11
C SER A 224 -1.85 -25.69 22.55
N MET A 225 -2.94 -25.80 23.33
CA MET A 225 -2.87 -26.36 24.69
C MET A 225 -2.55 -27.86 24.69
N GLN A 226 -3.14 -28.64 23.77
CA GLN A 226 -2.83 -30.07 23.64
C GLN A 226 -1.36 -30.31 23.27
N GLN A 227 -0.81 -29.57 22.29
CA GLN A 227 0.60 -29.71 21.89
C GLN A 227 1.57 -29.38 23.03
N LYS A 228 1.26 -28.35 23.84
CA LYS A 228 2.07 -28.02 25.03
C LYS A 228 2.04 -29.09 26.12
N MET A 229 0.96 -29.87 26.20
CA MET A 229 0.82 -30.96 27.17
C MET A 229 1.41 -32.29 26.67
N GLU A 230 1.52 -32.50 25.35
CA GLU A 230 2.14 -33.69 24.73
C GLU A 230 3.66 -33.55 24.54
N GLY A 231 4.20 -32.33 24.61
CA GLY A 231 5.63 -32.01 24.50
C GLY A 231 6.39 -31.93 25.83
N GLU A 232 5.75 -32.20 26.97
CA GLU A 232 6.37 -32.43 28.29
C GLU A 232 6.57 -33.94 28.56
#